data_AF-A0AAV2U2U8-F1
#
_entry.id   AF-A0AAV2U2U8-F1
#
_cell.length_a   1.000
_cell.length_b   1.000
_cell.length_c   1.000
_cell.angle_alpha   90.00
_cell.angle_beta   90.00
_cell.angle_gamma   90.00
#
_symmetry.space_group_name_H-M   'P 1'
#
loop_
_entity.id
_entity.type
_entity.pdbx_description
1 polymer ?
#
loop_
_entity_poly.entity_id
_entity_poly.type
_entity_poly.pdbx_seq_one_letter_code
_entity_poly.pdbx_strand_id
1 'polypeptide(L)'
;MAFNCALSMPAFNGVDTDEVAAKLDKLTKAELERLMEDSDGIKNLATSSYQVQRSVADKESNMRENRRLAESNLALEPKFLDKKQELTEVYSQLKEAKDQYQRLKSQIDALGASYAPTTILALMQAANAESEEKSEDLANQFVNKNIDVDTFLKQFIPLRKLCNERRFKSEKLAERLSTGRPVSSKPALSVPSSQTGSFRSSSPVNVSRSLYPTVQSRPESSPCGGGADLGFRM
;
A
#
# COMPACT_ATOMS: atom_id res chain seq x y z
N MET A 1 19.22 8.92 5.39
CA MET A 1 20.47 9.18 6.13
C MET A 1 21.38 9.96 5.20
N ALA A 2 21.76 11.18 5.57
CA ALA A 2 22.61 12.01 4.73
C ALA A 2 24.01 11.38 4.66
N PHE A 3 24.47 11.02 3.46
CA PHE A 3 25.88 10.80 3.19
C PHE A 3 26.58 12.15 3.20
N ASN A 4 26.69 12.77 4.37
CA ASN A 4 27.52 13.95 4.56
C ASN A 4 28.87 13.48 5.14
N CYS A 5 29.57 12.66 4.36
CA CYS A 5 30.98 12.40 4.58
C CYS A 5 31.73 13.53 3.85
N ALA A 6 31.58 14.75 4.35
CA ALA A 6 32.54 15.80 4.07
C ALA A 6 33.82 15.38 4.81
N LEU A 7 34.59 14.47 4.20
CA LEU A 7 35.98 14.30 4.55
C LEU A 7 36.58 15.69 4.42
N SER A 8 36.87 16.31 5.58
CA SER A 8 37.79 17.44 5.63
C SER A 8 39.13 16.87 5.19
N MET A 9 39.32 16.81 3.87
CA MET A 9 40.61 16.57 3.27
C MET A 9 41.45 17.77 3.69
N PRO A 10 42.47 17.61 4.55
CA PRO A 10 43.43 18.68 4.71
C PRO A 10 43.94 19.01 3.31
N ALA A 11 43.94 20.30 2.97
CA ALA A 11 44.52 20.78 1.72
C ALA A 11 45.91 20.14 1.59
N PHE A 12 46.09 19.24 0.63
CA PHE A 12 47.37 18.64 0.30
C PHE A 12 48.22 19.74 -0.35
N ASN A 13 48.71 20.66 0.47
CA ASN A 13 49.86 21.48 0.13
C ASN A 13 51.05 20.52 0.15
N GLY A 14 51.87 20.56 -0.90
CA GLY A 14 52.89 19.55 -1.22
C GLY A 14 53.77 19.13 -0.04
N VAL A 15 54.41 17.97 -0.20
CA VAL A 15 55.34 17.37 0.77
C VAL A 15 56.17 18.47 1.44
N ASP A 16 55.98 18.71 2.74
CA ASP A 16 56.87 19.58 3.53
C ASP A 16 58.23 18.87 3.57
N THR A 17 59.07 19.16 2.57
CA THR A 17 60.37 18.51 2.36
C THR A 17 61.39 18.87 3.43
N ASP A 18 61.07 19.83 4.30
CA ASP A 18 62.00 20.43 5.27
C ASP A 18 62.60 19.40 6.24
N GLU A 19 61.82 18.40 6.69
CA GLU A 19 62.32 17.37 7.60
C GLU A 19 63.26 16.36 6.90
N VAL A 20 62.92 15.98 5.66
CA VAL A 20 63.73 15.04 4.86
C VAL A 20 64.99 15.74 4.37
N ALA A 21 64.88 16.99 3.92
CA ALA A 21 66.01 17.85 3.55
C ALA A 21 66.97 18.04 4.72
N ALA A 22 66.46 18.34 5.92
CA ALA A 22 67.28 18.48 7.13
C ALA A 22 67.97 17.16 7.57
N LYS A 23 67.44 16.00 7.19
CA LYS A 23 68.10 14.69 7.39
C LYS A 23 69.18 14.44 6.34
N LEU A 24 68.93 14.82 5.08
CA LEU A 24 69.89 14.68 3.99
C LEU A 24 71.11 15.63 4.14
N ASP A 25 70.90 16.86 4.63
CA ASP A 25 71.97 17.84 4.86
C ASP A 25 72.99 17.41 5.93
N LYS A 26 72.64 16.43 6.77
CA LYS A 26 73.52 15.89 7.82
C LYS A 26 74.39 14.73 7.34
N LEU A 27 74.16 14.21 6.13
CA LEU A 27 74.90 13.09 5.57
C LEU A 27 76.14 13.58 4.81
N THR A 28 77.23 12.83 4.90
CA THR A 28 78.45 13.12 4.13
C THR A 28 78.29 12.70 2.66
N LYS A 29 79.13 13.26 1.78
CA LYS A 29 79.08 12.97 0.33
C LYS A 29 79.10 11.46 0.01
N ALA A 30 79.97 10.70 0.68
CA ALA A 30 80.10 9.25 0.47
C ALA A 30 78.86 8.47 0.95
N GLU A 31 78.21 8.93 2.02
CA GLU A 31 76.96 8.34 2.52
C GLU A 31 75.78 8.68 1.61
N LEU A 32 75.77 9.87 1.02
CA LEU A 32 74.74 10.30 0.07
C LEU A 32 74.88 9.54 -1.26
N GLU A 33 76.09 9.35 -1.78
CA GLU A 33 76.37 8.52 -2.96
C GLU A 33 75.94 7.06 -2.73
N ARG A 34 76.24 6.50 -1.55
CA ARG A 34 75.77 5.16 -1.16
C ARG A 34 74.25 5.09 -1.06
N LEU A 35 73.60 6.12 -0.51
CA LEU A 35 72.14 6.19 -0.41
C LEU A 35 71.48 6.32 -1.80
N MET A 36 72.12 6.99 -2.76
CA MET A 36 71.64 7.07 -4.14
C MET A 36 71.62 5.71 -4.84
N GLU A 37 72.54 4.81 -4.48
CA GLU A 37 72.60 3.44 -5.00
C GLU A 37 71.70 2.47 -4.22
N ASP A 38 71.28 2.85 -3.01
CA ASP A 38 70.41 2.05 -2.12
C ASP A 38 68.93 2.50 -2.20
N SER A 39 68.20 1.88 -3.14
CA SER A 39 66.77 2.13 -3.33
C SER A 39 65.94 1.86 -2.07
N ASP A 40 66.31 0.89 -1.24
CA ASP A 40 65.57 0.56 -0.04
C ASP A 40 65.89 1.53 1.10
N GLY A 41 67.13 2.03 1.18
CA GLY A 41 67.50 3.16 2.03
C GLY A 41 66.69 4.42 1.74
N ILE A 42 66.50 4.77 0.46
CA ILE A 42 65.66 5.91 0.03
C ILE A 42 64.19 5.69 0.43
N LYS A 43 63.63 4.48 0.21
CA LYS A 43 62.26 4.15 0.62
C LYS A 43 62.09 4.22 2.14
N ASN A 44 63.08 3.78 2.91
CA ASN A 44 63.07 3.84 4.36
C ASN A 44 63.10 5.29 4.87
N LEU A 45 63.90 6.15 4.24
CA LEU A 45 63.90 7.59 4.56
C LEU A 45 62.54 8.23 4.23
N ALA A 46 61.97 7.90 3.08
CA ALA A 46 60.67 8.41 2.64
C ALA A 46 59.52 7.91 3.55
N THR A 47 59.52 6.65 3.96
CA THR A 47 58.49 6.09 4.87
C THR A 47 58.67 6.55 6.32
N SER A 48 59.88 6.95 6.71
CA SER A 48 60.16 7.54 8.02
C SER A 48 59.85 9.04 8.11
N SER A 49 59.41 9.67 7.01
CA SER A 49 58.93 11.06 7.03
C SER A 49 57.60 11.14 7.79
N TYR A 50 57.46 12.19 8.62
CA TYR A 50 56.25 12.43 9.40
C TYR A 50 54.98 12.47 8.54
N GLN A 51 55.04 13.05 7.34
CA GLN A 51 53.90 13.17 6.44
C GLN A 51 53.45 11.79 5.93
N VAL A 52 54.38 10.90 5.59
CA VAL A 52 54.06 9.53 5.16
C VAL A 52 53.51 8.73 6.33
N GLN A 53 54.11 8.83 7.52
CA GLN A 53 53.58 8.17 8.73
C GLN A 53 52.18 8.66 9.10
N ARG A 54 51.93 9.97 9.02
CA ARG A 54 50.60 10.55 9.24
C ARG A 54 49.59 10.05 8.22
N SER A 55 49.95 10.02 6.94
CA SER A 55 49.08 9.49 5.88
C SER A 55 48.75 8.00 6.10
N VAL A 56 49.73 7.20 6.54
CA VAL A 56 49.53 5.79 6.92
C VAL A 56 48.59 5.68 8.12
N ALA A 57 48.79 6.48 9.17
CA ALA A 57 47.94 6.50 10.36
C ALA A 57 46.49 6.92 10.03
N ASP A 58 46.32 7.94 9.19
CA ASP A 58 45.01 8.40 8.71
C ASP A 58 44.32 7.31 7.87
N LYS A 59 45.08 6.64 6.99
CA LYS A 59 44.59 5.48 6.23
C LYS A 59 44.14 4.37 7.15
N GLU A 60 44.92 3.98 8.15
CA GLU A 60 44.55 2.93 9.10
C GLU A 60 43.32 3.31 9.93
N SER A 61 43.23 4.58 10.36
CA SER A 61 42.07 5.10 11.08
C SER A 61 40.81 5.01 10.22
N ASN A 62 40.89 5.45 8.95
CA ASN A 62 39.79 5.37 7.99
C ASN A 62 39.40 3.92 7.67
N MET A 63 40.37 3.02 7.53
CA MET A 63 40.11 1.60 7.32
C MET A 63 39.41 0.97 8.53
N ARG A 64 39.81 1.34 9.75
CA ARG A 64 39.13 0.90 10.98
C ARG A 64 37.69 1.40 11.03
N GLU A 65 37.47 2.68 10.73
CA GLU A 65 36.11 3.24 10.75
C GLU A 65 35.23 2.68 9.65
N ASN A 66 35.76 2.53 8.43
CA ASN A 66 35.03 1.89 7.33
C ASN A 66 34.64 0.45 7.68
N ARG A 67 35.56 -0.32 8.27
CA ARG A 67 35.29 -1.67 8.74
C ARG A 67 34.19 -1.69 9.81
N ARG A 68 34.28 -0.80 10.81
CA ARG A 68 33.25 -0.69 11.86
C ARG A 68 31.88 -0.37 11.27
N LEU A 69 31.81 0.54 10.30
CA LEU A 69 30.57 0.89 9.60
C LEU A 69 30.04 -0.28 8.76
N ALA A 70 30.91 -0.98 8.05
CA ALA A 70 30.54 -2.16 7.27
C ALA A 70 29.99 -3.28 8.17
N GLU A 71 30.65 -3.56 9.30
CA GLU A 71 30.19 -4.54 10.29
C GLU A 71 28.84 -4.12 10.90
N SER A 72 28.67 -2.83 11.23
CA SER A 72 27.38 -2.31 11.71
C SER A 72 26.29 -2.41 10.66
N ASN A 73 26.58 -2.15 9.39
CA ASN A 73 25.61 -2.25 8.30
C ASN A 73 25.20 -3.71 8.06
N LEU A 74 26.17 -4.64 8.05
CA LEU A 74 25.92 -6.08 7.94
C LEU A 74 25.07 -6.59 9.11
N ALA A 75 25.29 -6.08 10.33
CA ALA A 75 24.48 -6.45 11.49
C ALA A 75 23.02 -5.94 11.43
N LEU A 76 22.73 -4.93 10.59
CA LEU A 76 21.37 -4.42 10.39
C LEU A 76 20.58 -5.24 9.36
N GLU A 77 21.26 -5.90 8.43
CA GLU A 77 20.63 -6.73 7.39
C GLU A 77 19.67 -7.78 7.94
N PRO A 78 20.02 -8.64 8.93
CA PRO A 78 19.09 -9.64 9.44
C PRO A 78 17.85 -8.99 10.07
N LYS A 79 18.03 -7.93 10.86
CA LYS A 79 16.91 -7.19 11.47
C LYS A 79 15.98 -6.58 10.42
N PHE A 80 16.55 -6.08 9.32
CA PHE A 80 15.78 -5.55 8.21
C PHE A 80 14.98 -6.64 7.50
N LEU A 81 15.60 -7.80 7.25
CA LEU A 81 14.95 -8.95 6.63
C LEU A 81 13.81 -9.49 7.52
N ASP A 82 14.04 -9.61 8.82
CA ASP A 82 13.00 -10.03 9.78
C ASP A 82 11.80 -9.09 9.73
N LYS A 83 12.05 -7.78 9.77
CA LYS A 83 10.99 -6.76 9.70
C LYS A 83 10.26 -6.76 8.36
N LYS A 84 10.99 -7.00 7.26
CA LYS A 84 10.39 -7.14 5.93
C LYS A 84 9.51 -8.38 5.85
N GLN A 85 9.94 -9.50 6.45
CA GLN A 85 9.15 -10.73 6.51
C GLN A 85 7.90 -10.55 7.36
N GLU A 86 8.02 -9.98 8.56
CA GLU A 86 6.90 -9.64 9.44
C GLU A 86 5.87 -8.76 8.71
N LEU A 87 6.33 -7.71 8.03
CA LEU A 87 5.46 -6.84 7.24
C LEU A 87 4.75 -7.61 6.12
N THR A 88 5.48 -8.49 5.42
CA THR A 88 4.91 -9.29 4.33
C THR A 88 3.84 -10.25 4.84
N GLU A 89 4.08 -10.88 6.00
CA GLU A 89 3.14 -11.78 6.65
C GLU A 89 1.86 -11.03 7.09
N VAL A 90 2.01 -9.92 7.81
CA VAL A 90 0.87 -9.10 8.25
C VAL A 90 0.09 -8.57 7.04
N TYR A 91 0.76 -8.16 5.97
CA TYR A 91 0.10 -7.73 4.74
C TYR A 91 -0.67 -8.88 4.07
N SER A 92 -0.10 -10.09 4.05
CA SER A 92 -0.79 -11.28 3.53
C SER A 92 -2.04 -11.61 4.35
N GLN A 93 -1.94 -11.60 5.68
CA GLN A 93 -3.08 -11.82 6.58
C GLN A 93 -4.17 -10.76 6.38
N LEU A 94 -3.77 -9.48 6.28
CA LEU A 94 -4.71 -8.38 6.01
C LEU A 94 -5.41 -8.56 4.65
N LYS A 95 -4.67 -8.95 3.61
CA LYS A 95 -5.23 -9.21 2.29
C LYS A 95 -6.25 -10.34 2.35
N GLU A 96 -5.92 -11.44 3.02
CA GLU A 96 -6.84 -12.57 3.18
C GLU A 96 -8.10 -12.16 3.95
N ALA A 97 -7.96 -11.47 5.08
CA ALA A 97 -9.09 -10.99 5.88
C ALA A 97 -9.97 -10.01 5.08
N LYS A 98 -9.37 -9.14 4.25
CA LYS A 98 -10.09 -8.23 3.35
C LYS A 98 -10.84 -9.00 2.27
N ASP A 99 -10.21 -10.00 1.65
CA ASP A 99 -10.83 -10.85 0.63
C ASP A 99 -12.02 -11.62 1.24
N GLN A 100 -11.88 -12.17 2.45
CA GLN A 100 -12.97 -12.82 3.19
C GLN A 100 -14.11 -11.84 3.50
N TYR A 101 -13.79 -10.65 4.02
CA TYR A 101 -14.77 -9.61 4.31
C TYR A 101 -15.55 -9.21 3.05
N GLN A 102 -14.86 -8.99 1.93
CA GLN A 102 -15.50 -8.61 0.66
C GLN A 102 -16.45 -9.69 0.15
N ARG A 103 -16.06 -10.98 0.26
CA ARG A 103 -16.95 -12.11 -0.08
C ARG A 103 -18.19 -12.15 0.81
N LEU A 104 -18.02 -11.98 2.12
CA LEU A 104 -19.16 -12.02 3.04
C LEU A 104 -20.07 -10.81 2.84
N LYS A 105 -19.47 -9.64 2.59
CA LYS A 105 -20.20 -8.41 2.27
C LYS A 105 -21.00 -8.56 0.97
N SER A 106 -20.43 -9.11 -0.09
CA SER A 106 -21.15 -9.33 -1.34
C SER A 106 -22.29 -10.34 -1.19
N GLN A 107 -22.12 -11.39 -0.38
CA GLN A 107 -23.22 -12.30 -0.03
C GLN A 107 -24.34 -11.57 0.71
N ILE A 108 -24.01 -10.81 1.76
CA ILE A 108 -25.00 -10.03 2.52
C ILE A 108 -25.70 -9.02 1.59
N ASP A 109 -24.98 -8.35 0.70
CA ASP A 109 -25.58 -7.38 -0.23
C ASP A 109 -26.49 -8.06 -1.25
N ALA A 110 -26.13 -9.25 -1.75
CA ALA A 110 -26.97 -10.04 -2.64
C ALA A 110 -28.27 -10.49 -1.94
N LEU A 111 -28.17 -11.02 -0.71
CA LEU A 111 -29.34 -11.34 0.10
C LEU A 111 -30.15 -10.07 0.42
N GLY A 112 -29.48 -8.98 0.78
CA GLY A 112 -30.12 -7.69 1.07
C GLY A 112 -30.92 -7.16 -0.12
N ALA A 113 -30.42 -7.35 -1.34
CA ALA A 113 -31.13 -6.99 -2.57
C ALA A 113 -32.33 -7.90 -2.85
N SER A 114 -32.20 -9.22 -2.66
CA SER A 114 -33.31 -10.18 -2.90
C SER A 114 -34.42 -10.05 -1.86
N TYR A 115 -34.06 -9.79 -0.60
CA TYR A 115 -35.00 -9.63 0.52
C TYR A 115 -35.35 -8.16 0.80
N ALA A 116 -34.94 -7.23 -0.07
CA ALA A 116 -35.37 -5.85 0.04
C ALA A 116 -36.91 -5.79 -0.01
N PRO A 117 -37.58 -5.07 0.91
CA PRO A 117 -39.03 -5.02 0.95
C PRO A 117 -39.68 -4.56 -0.37
N THR A 118 -39.01 -3.69 -1.11
CA THR A 118 -39.42 -3.22 -2.45
C THR A 118 -39.35 -4.34 -3.49
N THR A 119 -38.27 -5.13 -3.48
CA THR A 119 -38.12 -6.32 -4.34
C THR A 119 -39.21 -7.35 -4.04
N ILE A 120 -39.44 -7.65 -2.75
CA ILE A 120 -40.49 -8.57 -2.33
C ILE A 120 -41.88 -8.08 -2.77
N LEU A 121 -42.17 -6.78 -2.62
CA LEU A 121 -43.42 -6.19 -3.07
C LEU A 121 -43.62 -6.37 -4.57
N ALA A 122 -42.60 -6.07 -5.38
CA ALA A 122 -42.67 -6.24 -6.83
C ALA A 122 -42.92 -7.71 -7.23
N LEU A 123 -42.21 -8.65 -6.60
CA LEU A 123 -42.42 -10.09 -6.83
C LEU A 123 -43.83 -10.55 -6.44
N MET A 124 -44.35 -10.07 -5.31
CA MET A 124 -45.73 -10.36 -4.90
C MET A 124 -46.77 -9.79 -5.86
N GLN A 125 -46.56 -8.58 -6.39
CA GLN A 125 -47.44 -7.96 -7.37
C GLN A 125 -47.44 -8.76 -8.68
N ALA A 126 -46.27 -9.18 -9.17
CA ALA A 126 -46.17 -10.05 -10.34
C ALA A 126 -46.88 -11.39 -10.13
N ALA A 127 -46.64 -12.07 -9.00
CA ALA A 127 -47.30 -13.33 -8.68
C ALA A 127 -48.82 -13.18 -8.45
N ASN A 128 -49.29 -12.00 -8.03
CA ASN A 128 -50.71 -11.69 -7.96
C ASN A 128 -51.31 -11.56 -9.36
N ALA A 129 -50.68 -10.77 -10.25
CA ALA A 129 -51.12 -10.60 -11.63
C ALA A 129 -51.20 -11.95 -12.37
N GLU A 130 -50.21 -12.82 -12.20
CA GLU A 130 -50.22 -14.18 -12.77
C GLU A 130 -51.40 -15.03 -12.24
N SER A 131 -51.76 -14.89 -10.97
CA SER A 131 -52.90 -15.64 -10.39
C SER A 131 -54.25 -15.06 -10.81
N GLU A 132 -54.30 -13.75 -11.03
CA GLU A 132 -55.47 -13.05 -11.55
C GLU A 132 -55.74 -13.50 -12.99
N GLU A 133 -54.73 -13.48 -13.86
CA GLU A 133 -54.80 -13.98 -15.23
C GLU A 133 -55.27 -15.44 -15.28
N LYS A 134 -54.65 -16.34 -14.49
CA LYS A 134 -55.08 -17.75 -14.39
C LYS A 134 -56.54 -17.89 -13.96
N SER A 135 -57.03 -17.01 -13.08
CA SER A 135 -58.42 -17.04 -12.62
C SER A 135 -59.38 -16.54 -13.69
N GLU A 136 -58.98 -15.54 -14.48
CA GLU A 136 -59.74 -15.05 -15.63
C GLU A 136 -59.80 -16.10 -16.75
N ASP A 137 -58.69 -16.77 -17.05
CA ASP A 137 -58.65 -17.88 -18.00
C ASP A 137 -59.58 -19.01 -17.60
N LEU A 138 -59.58 -19.39 -16.32
CA LEU A 138 -60.47 -20.43 -15.80
C LEU A 138 -61.95 -19.99 -15.87
N ALA A 139 -62.24 -18.72 -15.60
CA ALA A 139 -63.58 -18.17 -15.76
C ALA A 139 -64.03 -18.18 -17.23
N ASN A 140 -63.14 -17.80 -18.16
CA ASN A 140 -63.41 -17.85 -19.60
C ASN A 140 -63.68 -19.28 -20.08
N GLN A 141 -62.92 -20.27 -19.61
CA GLN A 141 -63.16 -21.69 -19.91
C GLN A 141 -64.54 -22.15 -19.44
N PHE A 142 -64.97 -21.71 -18.25
CA PHE A 142 -66.31 -22.03 -17.73
C PHE A 142 -67.43 -21.39 -18.56
N VAL A 143 -67.30 -20.10 -18.91
CA VAL A 143 -68.28 -19.39 -19.76
C VAL A 143 -68.40 -20.03 -21.14
N ASN A 144 -67.28 -20.48 -21.71
CA ASN A 144 -67.24 -21.19 -22.98
C ASN A 144 -67.70 -22.66 -22.89
N LYS A 145 -68.10 -23.14 -21.70
CA LYS A 145 -68.52 -24.52 -21.42
C LYS A 145 -67.43 -25.57 -21.69
N ASN A 146 -66.15 -25.18 -21.62
CA ASN A 146 -65.02 -26.09 -21.76
C ASN A 146 -64.77 -26.92 -20.50
N ILE A 147 -65.26 -26.46 -19.34
CA ILE A 147 -65.18 -27.14 -18.04
C ILE A 147 -66.56 -27.17 -17.38
N ASP A 148 -66.81 -28.20 -16.58
CA ASP A 148 -68.05 -28.35 -15.81
C ASP A 148 -68.03 -27.55 -14.50
N VAL A 149 -69.20 -27.40 -13.89
CA VAL A 149 -69.39 -26.58 -12.67
C VAL A 149 -68.56 -27.12 -11.51
N ASP A 150 -68.49 -28.44 -11.31
CA ASP A 150 -67.79 -29.02 -10.17
C ASP A 150 -66.26 -28.82 -10.29
N THR A 151 -65.70 -29.02 -11.49
CA THR A 151 -64.29 -28.71 -11.77
C THR A 151 -63.98 -27.23 -11.62
N PHE A 152 -64.84 -26.34 -12.12
CA PHE A 152 -64.67 -24.89 -11.97
C PHE A 152 -64.61 -24.50 -10.49
N LEU A 153 -65.59 -24.92 -9.67
CA LEU A 153 -65.62 -24.56 -8.26
C LEU A 153 -64.41 -25.10 -7.49
N LYS A 154 -63.97 -26.33 -7.79
CA LYS A 154 -62.78 -26.95 -7.18
C LYS A 154 -61.50 -26.16 -7.44
N GLN A 155 -61.34 -25.56 -8.62
CA GLN A 155 -60.12 -24.85 -9.00
C GLN A 155 -60.20 -23.33 -8.77
N PHE A 156 -61.35 -22.71 -9.05
CA PHE A 156 -61.53 -21.26 -9.03
C PHE A 156 -61.52 -20.69 -7.61
N ILE A 157 -62.22 -21.33 -6.67
CA ILE A 157 -62.30 -20.86 -5.28
C ILE A 157 -60.91 -20.77 -4.62
N PRO A 158 -60.06 -21.83 -4.62
CA PRO A 158 -58.74 -21.73 -4.01
C PRO A 158 -57.83 -20.73 -4.74
N LEU A 159 -57.92 -20.65 -6.07
CA LEU A 159 -57.14 -19.72 -6.87
C LEU A 159 -57.50 -18.26 -6.55
N ARG A 160 -58.80 -17.93 -6.50
CA ARG A 160 -59.26 -16.58 -6.17
C ARG A 160 -58.98 -16.22 -4.72
N LYS A 161 -59.06 -17.19 -3.79
CA LYS A 161 -58.60 -17.01 -2.40
C LYS A 161 -57.13 -16.61 -2.36
N LEU A 162 -56.27 -17.32 -3.08
CA LEU A 162 -54.83 -17.03 -3.15
C LEU A 162 -54.54 -15.66 -3.77
N CYS A 163 -55.22 -15.31 -4.86
CA CYS A 163 -55.13 -13.99 -5.50
C CYS A 163 -55.51 -12.87 -4.51
N ASN A 164 -56.65 -12.97 -3.84
CA ASN A 164 -57.10 -11.99 -2.86
C ASN A 164 -56.12 -11.86 -1.68
N GLU A 165 -55.57 -12.97 -1.21
CA GLU A 165 -54.57 -12.97 -0.14
C GLU A 165 -53.29 -12.25 -0.55
N ARG A 166 -52.78 -12.52 -1.77
CA ARG A 166 -51.60 -11.85 -2.33
C ARG A 166 -51.83 -10.36 -2.56
N ARG A 167 -53.03 -9.98 -3.03
CA ARG A 167 -53.45 -8.58 -3.19
C ARG A 167 -53.43 -7.85 -1.86
N PHE A 168 -54.12 -8.40 -0.86
CA PHE A 168 -54.18 -7.80 0.48
C PHE A 168 -52.79 -7.65 1.11
N LYS A 169 -51.95 -8.69 1.03
CA LYS A 169 -50.58 -8.64 1.56
C LYS A 169 -49.73 -7.61 0.82
N SER A 170 -49.88 -7.47 -0.50
CA SER A 170 -49.17 -6.47 -1.31
C SER A 170 -49.58 -5.05 -0.91
N GLU A 171 -50.87 -4.79 -0.78
CA GLU A 171 -51.41 -3.49 -0.34
C GLU A 171 -50.89 -3.13 1.05
N LYS A 172 -50.91 -4.07 2.00
CA LYS A 172 -50.40 -3.84 3.37
C LYS A 172 -48.89 -3.62 3.41
N LEU A 173 -48.12 -4.32 2.58
CA LEU A 173 -46.69 -4.08 2.47
C LEU A 173 -46.41 -2.70 1.84
N ALA A 174 -47.11 -2.34 0.77
CA ALA A 174 -47.00 -1.04 0.13
C ALA A 174 -47.35 0.11 1.09
N GLU A 175 -48.41 -0.03 1.88
CA GLU A 175 -48.79 0.92 2.93
C GLU A 175 -47.67 1.11 3.97
N ARG A 176 -47.05 0.02 4.43
CA ARG A 176 -45.93 0.10 5.38
C ARG A 176 -44.68 0.76 4.77
N LEU A 177 -44.46 0.58 3.47
CA LEU A 177 -43.34 1.20 2.78
C LEU A 177 -43.58 2.68 2.48
N SER A 178 -44.82 3.08 2.18
CA SER A 178 -45.17 4.49 1.92
C SER A 178 -45.28 5.32 3.21
N THR A 179 -45.69 4.72 4.32
CA THR A 179 -45.82 5.39 5.63
C THR A 179 -44.48 5.65 6.34
N GLY A 180 -43.36 5.24 5.75
CA GLY A 180 -42.03 5.75 6.08
C GLY A 180 -41.58 5.55 7.53
N ARG A 181 -42.05 4.52 8.25
CA ARG A 181 -41.46 4.17 9.55
C ARG A 181 -40.15 3.43 9.29
N PRO A 182 -38.96 4.01 9.59
CA PRO A 182 -37.71 3.30 9.38
C PRO A 182 -37.62 2.18 10.42
N VAL A 183 -37.82 0.94 10.00
CA VAL A 183 -37.35 -0.23 10.75
C VAL A 183 -35.84 -0.27 10.52
N SER A 184 -35.11 0.50 11.32
CA SER A 184 -33.66 0.44 11.39
C SER A 184 -33.24 -0.91 12.00
N SER A 185 -33.26 -1.98 11.19
CA SER A 185 -32.58 -3.24 11.49
C SER A 185 -31.13 -3.15 11.03
N LYS A 186 -30.37 -2.17 11.54
CA LYS A 186 -28.92 -2.30 11.61
C LYS A 186 -28.63 -2.99 12.95
N PRO A 187 -27.95 -4.15 12.97
CA PRO A 187 -27.39 -4.66 14.21
C PRO A 187 -26.38 -3.61 14.70
N ALA A 188 -26.69 -2.97 15.82
CA ALA A 188 -25.73 -2.11 16.50
C ALA A 188 -24.63 -3.01 17.06
N LEU A 189 -23.47 -3.01 16.39
CA LEU A 189 -22.24 -3.55 16.97
C LEU A 189 -21.89 -2.66 18.16
N SER A 190 -22.17 -3.15 19.36
CA SER A 190 -21.73 -2.55 20.61
C SER A 190 -20.22 -2.71 20.74
N VAL A 191 -19.47 -1.67 20.35
CA VAL A 191 -18.06 -1.53 20.71
C VAL A 191 -18.01 -1.02 22.17
N PRO A 192 -17.34 -1.71 23.11
CA PRO A 192 -17.15 -1.17 24.46
C PRO A 192 -16.06 -0.09 24.40
N SER A 193 -16.45 1.12 24.79
CA SER A 193 -15.55 2.27 24.92
C SER A 193 -14.84 2.19 26.29
N SER A 194 -13.56 1.84 26.29
CA SER A 194 -12.71 1.95 27.48
C SER A 194 -12.13 3.36 27.56
N GLN A 195 -12.46 4.03 28.66
CA GLN A 195 -12.00 5.35 29.04
C GLN A 195 -10.47 5.37 29.22
N THR A 196 -9.77 6.30 28.56
CA THR A 196 -8.48 6.79 29.03
C THR A 196 -8.32 8.29 28.75
N GLY A 197 -8.18 9.07 29.81
CA GLY A 197 -7.25 10.20 29.90
C GLY A 197 -7.54 11.45 29.08
N SER A 198 -8.16 12.44 29.72
CA SER A 198 -8.13 13.84 29.32
C SER A 198 -6.69 14.38 29.38
N PHE A 199 -6.12 14.77 28.23
CA PHE A 199 -5.02 15.72 28.18
C PHE A 199 -5.41 16.88 27.26
N ARG A 200 -5.58 18.05 27.88
CA ARG A 200 -5.67 19.34 27.20
C ARG A 200 -4.29 19.70 26.68
N SER A 201 -4.20 20.09 25.41
CA SER A 201 -3.19 21.05 24.95
C SER A 201 -3.58 21.63 23.59
N SER A 202 -3.40 22.93 23.49
CA SER A 202 -3.70 23.88 22.43
C SER A 202 -3.16 23.55 21.03
N SER A 203 -3.92 23.92 20.00
CA SER A 203 -3.48 24.07 18.59
C SER A 203 -2.37 25.14 18.43
N PRO A 204 -1.82 25.42 17.23
CA PRO A 204 -1.98 24.79 15.90
C PRO A 204 -0.65 24.61 15.12
N VAL A 205 -0.51 23.59 14.26
CA VAL A 205 0.23 23.78 12.99
C VAL A 205 -0.16 22.74 11.94
N ASN A 206 -0.61 23.24 10.80
CA ASN A 206 -0.89 22.50 9.58
C ASN A 206 0.45 22.13 8.90
N VAL A 207 0.82 20.85 8.90
CA VAL A 207 1.91 20.32 8.07
C VAL A 207 1.46 19.02 7.44
N SER A 208 1.16 19.09 6.14
CA SER A 208 0.96 17.96 5.25
C SER A 208 2.15 17.00 5.35
N ARG A 209 1.94 15.80 5.89
CA ARG A 209 2.95 14.76 6.00
C ARG A 209 2.78 13.75 4.86
N SER A 210 3.42 14.02 3.72
CA SER A 210 3.67 13.00 2.69
C SER A 210 4.76 12.05 3.21
N LEU A 211 4.53 10.74 3.10
CA LEU A 211 5.44 9.67 3.57
C LEU A 211 6.41 9.16 2.50
N TYR A 212 6.59 9.86 1.39
CA TYR A 212 7.60 9.52 0.38
C TYR A 212 8.31 10.78 -0.15
N PRO A 213 9.62 10.71 -0.47
CA PRO A 213 10.31 11.80 -1.12
C PRO A 213 9.81 11.92 -2.57
N THR A 214 9.17 13.05 -2.87
CA THR A 214 8.83 13.46 -4.24
C THR A 214 10.14 13.74 -4.99
N VAL A 215 10.44 12.91 -5.99
CA VAL A 215 11.50 13.21 -6.97
C VAL A 215 10.99 14.37 -7.82
N GLN A 216 11.63 15.53 -7.66
CA GLN A 216 11.26 16.73 -8.40
C GLN A 216 11.79 16.64 -9.83
N SER A 217 10.89 16.37 -10.77
CA SER A 217 11.15 16.42 -12.20
C SER A 217 11.57 17.83 -12.61
N ARG A 218 12.76 17.94 -13.18
CA ARG A 218 13.30 19.14 -13.81
C ARG A 218 12.40 19.55 -14.99
N PRO A 219 12.08 20.84 -15.19
CA PRO A 219 11.35 21.26 -16.38
C PRO A 219 12.29 21.21 -17.60
N GLU A 220 12.02 20.28 -18.51
CA GLU A 220 12.54 20.32 -19.87
C GLU A 220 11.77 21.36 -20.70
N SER A 221 12.51 22.30 -21.27
CA SER A 221 12.04 23.21 -22.31
C SER A 221 11.82 22.46 -23.62
N SER A 222 10.61 22.53 -24.17
CA SER A 222 10.29 22.16 -25.57
C SER A 222 10.53 23.34 -26.53
N PRO A 223 10.33 23.22 -27.85
CA PRO A 223 10.90 22.25 -28.81
C PRO A 223 11.56 22.99 -30.01
N CYS A 224 12.62 22.44 -30.60
CA CYS A 224 13.06 22.81 -31.95
C CYS A 224 13.12 21.55 -32.81
N GLY A 225 12.36 21.57 -33.90
CA GLY A 225 12.22 20.46 -34.82
C GLY A 225 13.44 20.21 -35.70
N GLY A 226 13.46 19.04 -36.31
CA GLY A 226 14.42 18.62 -37.32
C GLY A 226 14.27 17.11 -37.54
N GLY A 227 13.64 16.73 -38.65
CA GLY A 227 13.26 15.35 -38.95
C GLY A 227 14.39 14.44 -39.41
N ALA A 228 14.04 13.16 -39.45
CA ALA A 228 14.53 12.04 -40.27
C ALA A 228 14.15 10.78 -39.46
N ASP A 229 12.99 10.17 -39.74
CA ASP A 229 12.87 9.07 -40.69
C ASP A 229 14.05 8.10 -40.64
N LEU A 230 13.77 6.90 -40.13
CA LEU A 230 14.22 5.60 -40.63
C LEU A 230 13.75 4.54 -39.63
N GLY A 231 12.65 3.87 -39.96
CA GLY A 231 12.29 2.62 -39.31
C GLY A 231 13.26 1.49 -39.68
N PHE A 232 13.42 0.52 -38.80
CA PHE A 232 13.19 -0.90 -39.14
C PHE A 232 13.24 -1.80 -37.90
N ARG A 233 12.33 -2.78 -37.92
CA ARG A 233 12.23 -3.97 -37.07
C ARG A 233 13.56 -4.73 -36.94
N MET A 234 13.86 -5.21 -35.73
CA MET A 234 13.62 -6.60 -35.30
C MET A 234 13.64 -6.66 -33.77
#